data_AF-A0A0D6M0Z3-F1
#
_entry.id   AF-A0A0D6M0Z3-F1
#
_cell.length_a   1.000
_cell.length_b   1.000
_cell.length_c   1.000
_cell.angle_alpha   90.00
_cell.angle_beta   90.00
_cell.angle_gamma   90.00
#
_symmetry.space_group_name_H-M   'P 1'
#
loop_
_entity.id
_entity.type
_entity.pdbx_description
1 polymer ?
#
loop_
_entity_poly.entity_id
_entity_poly.type
_entity_poly.pdbx_seq_one_letter_code
_entity_poly.pdbx_strand_id
1 'polypeptide(L)'
;MQMFSCGDDNCVPQQLACNGRKNCPYGNDELACHVAQDFFLRLIFNSYSPLVFLIIIVFLAVLGLFLWHYWPRDCCKRRKHSYTDYLADIGRQNGFLPHEVARNGGRIMSTTTLLKDQMFTT
;
A
#
# COMPACT_ATOMS: atom_id res chain seq x y z
N MET A 1 36.44 -24.72 22.92
CA MET A 1 35.96 -25.27 21.63
C MET A 1 34.45 -25.42 21.72
N GLN A 2 33.71 -25.19 20.63
CA GLN A 2 32.27 -25.45 20.57
C GLN A 2 32.02 -26.80 19.89
N MET A 3 31.17 -27.64 20.48
CA MET A 3 30.84 -28.99 20.02
C MET A 3 29.33 -29.10 19.82
N PHE A 4 28.93 -29.75 18.74
CA PHE A 4 27.54 -30.06 18.39
C PHE A 4 27.24 -31.49 18.85
N SER A 5 26.25 -31.64 19.74
CA SER A 5 25.79 -32.97 20.18
C SER A 5 24.85 -33.56 19.15
N CYS A 6 25.05 -34.84 18.84
CA CYS A 6 24.23 -35.57 17.90
C CYS A 6 22.82 -35.93 18.43
N GLY A 7 22.57 -35.68 19.72
CA GLY A 7 21.43 -36.21 20.47
C GLY A 7 21.73 -37.50 21.24
N ASP A 8 22.93 -38.07 21.05
CA ASP A 8 23.50 -39.19 21.80
C ASP A 8 24.80 -38.75 22.48
N ASP A 9 25.58 -39.70 23.01
CA ASP A 9 26.93 -39.48 23.56
C ASP A 9 27.99 -39.07 22.50
N ASN A 10 27.59 -38.94 21.23
CA ASN A 10 28.45 -38.51 20.14
C ASN A 10 28.42 -36.98 19.98
N CYS A 11 29.60 -36.37 20.05
CA CYS A 11 29.82 -34.94 19.85
C CYS A 11 30.74 -34.71 18.66
N VAL A 12 30.34 -33.85 17.73
CA VAL A 12 31.17 -33.42 16.60
C VAL A 12 31.58 -31.96 16.78
N PRO A 13 32.73 -31.51 16.25
CA PRO A 13 33.06 -30.10 16.21
C PRO A 13 31.98 -29.32 15.47
N GLN A 14 31.67 -28.10 15.93
CA GLN A 14 30.67 -27.25 15.28
C GLN A 14 31.01 -26.94 13.81
N GLN A 15 32.29 -26.98 13.43
CA GLN A 15 32.76 -26.83 12.04
C GLN A 15 32.39 -28.01 11.14
N LEU A 16 32.08 -29.17 11.73
CA LEU A 16 31.66 -30.35 11.01
C LEU A 16 30.14 -30.47 10.92
N ALA A 17 29.38 -29.69 11.68
CA ALA A 17 27.94 -29.57 11.46
C ALA A 17 27.67 -28.73 10.21
N CYS A 18 26.63 -29.07 9.45
CA CYS A 18 26.26 -28.38 8.21
C CYS A 18 27.36 -28.32 7.13
N ASN A 19 28.28 -29.28 7.08
CA ASN A 19 29.38 -29.27 6.12
C ASN A 19 29.09 -30.09 4.84
N GLY A 20 27.86 -30.61 4.70
CA GLY A 20 27.43 -31.47 3.60
C GLY A 20 27.93 -32.91 3.71
N ARG A 21 28.55 -33.29 4.84
CA ARG A 21 29.02 -34.63 5.13
C ARG A 21 28.44 -35.09 6.45
N LYS A 22 27.94 -36.31 6.45
CA LYS A 22 27.44 -36.96 7.66
C LYS A 22 28.61 -37.31 8.59
N ASN A 23 28.80 -36.51 9.63
CA ASN A 23 29.76 -36.77 10.70
C ASN A 23 29.09 -37.42 11.92
N CYS A 24 27.77 -37.27 12.08
CA CYS A 24 26.99 -38.06 13.04
C CYS A 24 26.66 -39.48 12.54
N PRO A 25 26.47 -40.46 13.44
CA PRO A 25 25.98 -41.80 13.07
C PRO A 25 24.63 -41.78 12.33
N TYR A 26 23.74 -40.85 12.71
CA TYR A 26 22.44 -40.66 12.07
C TYR A 26 22.40 -39.52 11.05
N GLY A 27 23.42 -38.65 11.01
CA GLY A 27 23.46 -37.49 10.11
C GLY A 27 22.69 -36.29 10.63
N ASN A 28 22.41 -36.26 11.93
CA ASN A 28 21.66 -35.21 12.61
C ASN A 28 22.36 -33.84 12.52
N ASP A 29 23.68 -33.86 12.38
CA ASP A 29 24.55 -32.70 12.12
C ASP A 29 24.28 -32.02 10.77
N GLU A 30 23.66 -32.72 9.82
CA GLU A 30 23.26 -32.21 8.51
C GLU A 30 21.74 -32.01 8.38
N LEU A 31 20.93 -32.65 9.24
CA LEU A 31 19.47 -32.60 9.20
C LEU A 31 18.89 -31.30 9.77
N ALA A 32 19.52 -30.75 10.81
CA ALA A 32 19.10 -29.50 11.45
C ALA A 32 19.85 -28.28 10.89
N CYS A 33 20.29 -28.36 9.63
CA CYS A 33 20.88 -27.22 8.99
C CYS A 33 19.77 -26.25 8.58
N HIS A 34 19.62 -25.14 9.31
CA HIS A 34 18.90 -23.99 8.78
C HIS A 34 19.71 -23.42 7.61
N VAL A 35 19.61 -24.07 6.44
CA VAL A 35 20.14 -23.65 5.13
C VAL A 35 19.70 -22.23 4.72
N ALA A 36 18.87 -21.58 5.52
CA ALA A 36 18.31 -20.27 5.31
C ALA A 36 19.06 -19.11 6.02
N GLN A 37 20.23 -19.34 6.63
CA GLN A 37 20.96 -18.22 7.27
C GLN A 37 22.26 -17.79 6.59
N ASP A 38 22.84 -18.55 5.67
CA ASP A 38 24.10 -18.14 5.04
C ASP A 38 23.98 -17.68 3.59
N PHE A 39 22.87 -17.97 2.90
CA PHE A 39 22.68 -17.43 1.56
C PHE A 39 22.35 -15.93 1.63
N PHE A 40 21.35 -15.55 2.42
CA PHE A 40 20.92 -14.16 2.54
C PHE A 40 22.00 -13.28 3.22
N LEU A 41 22.72 -13.80 4.22
CA LEU A 41 23.80 -13.03 4.88
C LEU A 41 25.05 -12.89 4.01
N ARG A 42 25.47 -13.91 3.25
CA ARG A 42 26.56 -13.74 2.27
C ARG A 42 26.16 -12.82 1.13
N LEU A 43 24.91 -12.88 0.68
CA LEU A 43 24.38 -11.94 -0.32
C LEU A 43 24.34 -10.49 0.19
N ILE A 44 24.05 -10.27 1.48
CA ILE A 44 23.95 -8.92 2.08
C ILE A 44 25.30 -8.37 2.58
N PHE A 45 26.24 -9.20 3.04
CA PHE A 45 27.50 -8.76 3.69
C PHE A 45 28.77 -9.06 2.90
N ASN A 46 28.69 -9.62 1.68
CA ASN A 46 29.84 -9.73 0.80
C ASN A 46 30.48 -8.36 0.53
N SER A 47 31.76 -8.34 0.14
CA SER A 47 32.49 -7.10 -0.19
C SER A 47 31.83 -6.23 -1.28
N TYR A 48 30.88 -6.79 -2.03
CA TYR A 48 30.07 -6.12 -3.06
C TYR A 48 28.77 -5.47 -2.53
N SER A 49 28.42 -5.70 -1.28
CA SER A 49 27.28 -5.13 -0.55
C SER A 49 27.08 -3.64 -0.79
N PRO A 50 28.09 -2.76 -0.59
CA PRO A 50 27.89 -1.32 -0.81
C PRO A 50 27.55 -0.98 -2.27
N LEU A 51 28.14 -1.67 -3.25
CA LEU A 51 27.87 -1.41 -4.67
C LEU A 51 26.46 -1.86 -5.08
N VAL A 52 26.02 -3.02 -4.59
CA VAL A 52 24.67 -3.55 -4.86
C VAL A 52 23.61 -2.64 -4.24
N PHE A 53 23.82 -2.17 -3.00
CA PHE A 53 22.91 -1.21 -2.37
C PHE A 53 22.83 0.11 -3.15
N LEU A 54 23.96 0.64 -3.63
CA LEU A 54 23.96 1.85 -4.46
C LEU A 54 23.22 1.66 -5.78
N ILE A 55 23.39 0.52 -6.46
CA ILE A 55 22.68 0.21 -7.70
C ILE A 55 21.17 0.12 -7.45
N ILE A 56 20.75 -0.55 -6.37
CA ILE A 56 19.33 -0.67 -6.00
C ILE A 56 18.75 0.71 -5.68
N ILE A 57 19.46 1.54 -4.89
CA ILE A 57 19.01 2.89 -4.54
C ILE A 57 18.84 3.76 -5.80
N VAL A 58 19.82 3.73 -6.71
CA VAL A 58 19.76 4.47 -7.97
C VAL A 58 18.60 3.95 -8.83
N PHE A 59 18.40 2.64 -8.92
CA PHE A 59 17.31 2.05 -9.68
C PHE A 59 15.94 2.43 -9.10
N LEU A 60 15.76 2.39 -7.78
CA LEU A 60 14.53 2.81 -7.12
C LEU A 60 14.27 4.31 -7.26
N ALA A 61 15.31 5.14 -7.20
CA ALA A 61 15.19 6.58 -7.44
C ALA A 61 14.79 6.87 -8.90
N VAL A 62 15.42 6.20 -9.87
CA VAL A 62 15.08 6.34 -11.29
C VAL A 62 13.66 5.86 -11.55
N LEU A 63 13.27 4.68 -11.04
CA LEU A 63 11.90 4.18 -11.16
C LEU A 63 10.90 5.09 -10.45
N GLY A 64 11.23 5.65 -9.29
CA GLY A 64 10.39 6.61 -8.59
C GLY A 64 10.20 7.91 -9.36
N LEU A 65 11.27 8.45 -9.95
CA LEU A 65 11.22 9.61 -10.84
C LEU A 65 10.47 9.29 -12.12
N PHE A 66 10.67 8.11 -12.70
CA PHE A 66 9.97 7.64 -13.89
C PHE A 66 8.48 7.46 -13.58
N LEU A 67 8.11 6.77 -12.50
CA LEU A 67 6.73 6.67 -12.05
C LEU A 67 6.15 8.05 -11.74
N TRP A 68 6.92 8.99 -11.20
CA TRP A 68 6.46 10.37 -10.99
C TRP A 68 6.24 11.14 -12.31
N HIS A 69 7.12 10.95 -13.30
CA HIS A 69 7.06 11.63 -14.60
C HIS A 69 6.06 11.00 -15.58
N TYR A 70 5.92 9.68 -15.53
CA TYR A 70 5.08 8.85 -16.38
C TYR A 70 3.74 8.54 -15.75
N TRP A 71 3.50 8.90 -14.48
CA TRP A 71 2.14 8.96 -13.94
C TRP A 71 1.53 10.27 -14.42
N PRO A 72 0.69 10.23 -15.47
CA PRO A 72 0.02 11.42 -15.92
C PRO A 72 -0.86 11.87 -14.76
N ARG A 73 -0.60 13.05 -14.22
CA ARG A 73 -1.53 13.77 -13.35
C ARG A 73 -2.70 14.29 -14.19
N ASP A 74 -3.35 13.41 -14.96
CA ASP A 74 -4.65 13.71 -15.54
C ASP A 74 -5.71 13.58 -14.46
N CYS A 75 -5.92 14.73 -13.80
CA CYS A 75 -7.23 15.33 -13.62
C CYS A 75 -8.39 14.34 -13.38
N CYS A 76 -8.54 13.95 -12.13
CA CYS A 76 -9.85 13.93 -11.51
C CYS A 76 -9.76 14.57 -10.14
N LYS A 77 -9.92 15.90 -10.10
CA LYS A 77 -10.52 16.54 -8.93
C LYS A 77 -11.90 15.88 -8.79
N ARG A 78 -12.05 14.89 -7.90
CA ARG A 78 -13.38 14.32 -7.60
C ARG A 78 -14.28 15.49 -7.18
N ARG A 79 -15.12 16.02 -8.07
CA ARG A 79 -16.36 16.62 -7.60
C ARG A 79 -17.17 15.46 -7.03
N LYS A 80 -17.36 15.43 -5.71
CA LYS A 80 -18.37 14.54 -5.12
C LYS A 80 -19.70 14.99 -5.71
N HIS A 81 -20.22 14.25 -6.68
CA HIS A 81 -21.57 14.43 -7.17
C HIS A 81 -22.48 14.07 -6.00
N SER A 82 -23.06 15.10 -5.36
CA SER A 82 -23.93 14.93 -4.20
C SER A 82 -25.30 14.48 -4.68
N TYR A 83 -26.01 13.68 -3.88
CA TYR A 83 -27.38 13.24 -4.12
C TYR A 83 -28.34 14.40 -4.50
N THR A 84 -28.04 15.61 -4.02
CA THR A 84 -28.75 16.85 -4.35
C THR A 84 -28.69 17.24 -5.82
N ASP A 85 -27.62 16.93 -6.55
CA ASP A 85 -27.51 17.26 -7.98
C ASP A 85 -28.42 16.34 -8.83
N TYR A 86 -28.56 15.05 -8.44
CA TYR A 86 -29.51 14.13 -9.08
C TYR A 86 -30.97 14.56 -8.88
N LEU A 87 -31.32 15.03 -7.68
CA LEU A 87 -32.66 15.56 -7.40
C LEU A 87 -32.97 16.83 -8.20
N ALA A 88 -31.95 17.65 -8.50
CA ALA A 88 -32.10 18.85 -9.32
C ALA A 88 -32.40 18.50 -10.79
N ASP A 89 -31.71 17.50 -11.35
CA ASP A 89 -31.98 17.03 -12.72
C ASP A 89 -33.36 16.35 -12.84
N ILE A 90 -33.76 15.54 -11.85
CA ILE A 90 -35.11 14.94 -11.79
C ILE A 90 -36.19 16.03 -11.68
N GLY A 91 -35.98 17.06 -10.86
CA GLY A 91 -36.90 18.19 -10.74
C GLY A 91 -37.05 18.99 -12.03
N ARG A 92 -35.96 19.09 -12.83
CA ARG A 92 -35.96 19.75 -14.14
C ARG A 92 -36.71 18.95 -15.19
N GLN A 93 -36.54 17.62 -15.22
CA GLN A 93 -37.22 16.76 -16.19
C GLN A 93 -38.73 16.60 -15.91
N ASN A 94 -39.15 16.62 -14.64
CA ASN A 94 -40.55 16.49 -14.25
C ASN A 94 -41.32 17.83 -14.17
N GLY A 95 -40.71 18.93 -14.62
CA GLY A 95 -41.38 20.24 -14.73
C GLY A 95 -41.81 20.86 -13.40
N PHE A 96 -41.20 20.45 -12.28
CA PHE A 96 -41.61 20.88 -10.94
C PHE A 96 -40.78 22.05 -10.37
N LEU A 97 -39.83 22.60 -11.15
CA LEU A 97 -38.99 23.74 -10.77
C LEU A 97 -39.26 24.97 -11.67
N PRO A 98 -39.67 26.12 -11.12
CA PRO A 98 -39.75 27.37 -11.87
C PRO A 98 -38.35 27.87 -12.28
N HIS A 99 -38.27 28.56 -13.42
CA HIS A 99 -37.05 28.85 -14.18
C HIS A 99 -36.09 29.90 -13.57
N GLU A 100 -36.28 30.30 -12.31
CA GLU A 100 -35.43 31.30 -11.65
C GLU A 100 -34.95 30.81 -10.28
N VAL A 101 -33.77 30.20 -10.29
CA VAL A 101 -32.99 29.90 -9.07
C VAL A 101 -31.88 30.94 -8.95
N ALA A 102 -32.13 31.98 -8.16
CA ALA A 102 -31.07 32.92 -7.78
C ALA A 102 -30.25 32.34 -6.61
N ARG A 103 -28.91 32.25 -6.78
CA ARG A 103 -27.99 31.88 -5.70
C ARG A 103 -27.47 33.14 -5.01
N ASN A 104 -27.60 33.20 -3.70
CA ASN A 104 -26.78 34.10 -2.88
C ASN A 104 -26.10 33.29 -1.77
N GLY A 105 -24.77 33.32 -1.72
CA GLY A 105 -24.00 32.66 -0.65
C GLY A 105 -24.26 31.16 -0.44
N GLY A 106 -24.69 30.42 -1.47
CA GLY A 106 -24.80 28.94 -1.41
C GLY A 106 -26.07 28.37 -0.78
N ARG A 107 -27.11 29.16 -0.48
CA ARG A 107 -28.47 28.65 -0.22
C ARG A 107 -29.35 28.79 -1.47
N ILE A 108 -30.17 27.77 -1.70
CA ILE A 108 -31.22 27.77 -2.73
C ILE A 108 -32.47 28.37 -2.07
N MET A 109 -32.91 29.53 -2.55
CA MET A 109 -34.16 30.15 -2.09
C MET A 109 -35.15 30.12 -3.25
N SER A 110 -36.31 29.50 -3.03
CA SER A 110 -37.38 29.40 -4.03
C SER A 110 -38.38 30.54 -3.80
N THR A 111 -38.86 31.18 -4.86
CA THR A 111 -39.86 32.26 -4.78
C THR A 111 -41.21 31.82 -4.18
N THR A 112 -41.42 30.51 -4.03
CA THR A 112 -42.60 29.94 -3.35
C THR A 112 -42.66 30.19 -1.84
N THR A 113 -41.57 30.59 -1.18
CA THR A 113 -41.64 31.01 0.24
C THR A 113 -42.21 32.42 0.44
N LEU A 114 -42.22 33.29 -0.58
CA LEU A 114 -42.87 34.61 -0.47
C LEU A 114 -44.41 34.57 -0.58
N LEU A 115 -44.99 33.43 -0.98
CA LEU A 115 -46.46 33.23 -0.94
C LEU A 115 -46.93 32.38 0.25
N LYS A 116 -46.02 31.82 1.06
CA LYS A 116 -46.40 31.08 2.28
C LYS A 116 -46.51 31.97 3.53
N ASP A 117 -45.99 33.20 3.46
CA ASP A 117 -46.22 34.24 4.48
C ASP A 117 -47.50 35.06 4.24
N GLN A 118 -48.36 34.66 3.28
CA GLN A 118 -49.67 35.29 3.03
C GLN A 118 -50.86 34.34 3.31
N MET A 119 -50.61 33.13 3.83
CA MET A 119 -51.66 32.20 4.31
C MET A 119 -51.58 31.93 5.83
N PHE A 120 -50.90 32.81 6.59
CA PHE A 120 -51.02 32.85 8.05
C PHE A 120 -51.29 34.29 8.52
N THR A 121 -52.23 34.97 7.87
CA THR A 121 -52.95 36.13 8.41
C THR A 121 -54.32 36.18 7.76
N THR A 122 -55.25 35.37 8.26
CA THR A 122 -56.67 35.69 8.49
C THR A 122 -57.21 34.61 9.43
#